data_AF-A0A3N0YBA1-F1
#
_entry.id   AF-A0A3N0YBA1-F1
#
_cell.length_a   1.000
_cell.length_b   1.000
_cell.length_c   1.000
_cell.angle_alpha   90.00
_cell.angle_beta   90.00
_cell.angle_gamma   90.00
#
_symmetry.space_group_name_H-M   'P 1'
#
loop_
_entity.id
_entity.type
_entity.pdbx_description
1 polymer ?
#
loop_
_entity_poly.entity_id
_entity_poly.type
_entity_poly.pdbx_seq_one_letter_code
_entity_poly.pdbx_strand_id
1 'polypeptide(L)'
;MDVRDSAGRWDALGSRDSSSRNAAMELIHQEVMKRIENIGPIPDPQSSSPSVMDDSLSSDLNSLLAHVLMLSKRCPYEDVREKCICLLQRVQVCIILIIELIVKIILNICSTIPYALHILCVF
;
A
#
# COMPACT_ATOMS: atom_id res chain seq x y z
N MET A 1 9.26 -10.18 19.24
CA MET A 1 7.83 -10.18 19.61
C MET A 1 7.06 -10.11 18.28
N ASP A 2 5.75 -9.82 18.21
CA ASP A 2 5.12 -9.21 17.00
C ASP A 2 4.57 -10.07 15.84
N VAL A 3 4.03 -11.28 16.08
CA VAL A 3 3.00 -11.88 15.18
C VAL A 3 1.58 -11.81 15.77
N ARG A 4 1.47 -11.43 17.05
CA ARG A 4 0.19 -11.39 17.78
C ARG A 4 -0.57 -10.06 17.69
N ASP A 5 0.05 -8.99 17.21
CA ASP A 5 -0.55 -7.63 17.15
C ASP A 5 -1.34 -7.34 15.86
N SER A 6 -1.31 -8.25 14.88
CA SER A 6 -2.06 -8.08 13.63
C SER A 6 -3.54 -8.40 13.77
N ALA A 7 -3.92 -9.34 14.66
CA ALA A 7 -5.31 -9.70 14.91
C ALA A 7 -5.98 -8.74 15.90
N GLY A 8 -5.31 -8.44 17.02
CA GLY A 8 -5.88 -7.61 18.09
C GLY A 8 -6.21 -6.17 17.69
N ARG A 9 -5.57 -5.63 16.62
CA ARG A 9 -5.88 -4.28 16.11
C ARG A 9 -7.29 -4.16 15.54
N TRP A 10 -7.83 -5.24 14.97
CA TRP A 10 -9.17 -5.23 14.37
C TRP A 10 -10.25 -5.42 15.43
N ASP A 11 -9.98 -6.25 16.44
CA ASP A 11 -10.89 -6.48 17.56
C ASP A 11 -11.19 -5.18 18.33
N ALA A 12 -10.19 -4.30 18.47
CA ALA A 12 -10.33 -3.00 19.13
C ALA A 12 -11.29 -2.04 18.39
N LEU A 13 -11.51 -2.22 17.08
CA LEU A 13 -12.54 -1.47 16.33
C LEU A 13 -13.97 -1.86 16.75
N GLY A 14 -14.12 -3.05 17.35
CA GLY A 14 -15.38 -3.52 17.95
C GLY A 14 -15.71 -2.84 19.28
N SER A 15 -14.76 -2.12 19.88
CA SER A 15 -14.90 -1.53 21.22
C SER A 15 -16.02 -0.50 21.30
N ARG A 16 -16.73 -0.49 22.43
CA ARG A 16 -17.75 0.52 22.73
C ARG A 16 -17.12 1.90 22.95
N ASP A 17 -15.87 1.93 23.37
CA ASP A 17 -15.12 3.14 23.65
C ASP A 17 -14.55 3.76 22.35
N SER A 18 -14.92 5.00 22.07
CA SER A 18 -14.50 5.70 20.84
C SER A 18 -13.01 6.01 20.82
N SER A 19 -12.36 6.19 21.99
CA SER A 19 -10.92 6.42 22.06
C SER A 19 -10.16 5.15 21.66
N SER A 20 -10.62 3.99 22.16
CA SER A 20 -10.09 2.69 21.78
C SER A 20 -10.21 2.42 20.28
N ARG A 21 -11.38 2.68 19.68
CA ARG A 21 -11.56 2.56 18.22
C ARG A 21 -10.66 3.51 17.43
N ASN A 22 -10.50 4.75 17.91
CA ASN A 22 -9.64 5.73 17.26
C ASN A 22 -8.18 5.28 17.24
N ALA A 23 -7.65 4.85 18.39
CA ALA A 23 -6.28 4.36 18.50
C ALA A 23 -6.05 3.15 17.58
N ALA A 24 -7.00 2.21 17.54
CA ALA A 24 -6.94 1.08 16.62
C ALA A 24 -6.89 1.51 15.15
N MET A 25 -7.72 2.50 14.77
CA MET A 25 -7.74 3.04 13.42
C MET A 25 -6.44 3.77 13.06
N GLU A 26 -5.80 4.46 14.00
CA GLU A 26 -4.50 5.09 13.79
C GLU A 26 -3.39 4.06 13.52
N LEU A 27 -3.38 2.95 14.27
CA LEU A 27 -2.44 1.84 14.03
C LEU A 27 -2.64 1.21 12.64
N ILE A 28 -3.90 1.02 12.22
CA ILE A 28 -4.23 0.52 10.88
C ILE A 28 -3.76 1.50 9.80
N HIS A 29 -4.01 2.80 9.99
CA HIS A 29 -3.56 3.84 9.07
C HIS A 29 -2.03 3.84 8.92
N GLN A 30 -1.29 3.78 10.03
CA GLN A 30 0.17 3.70 10.03
C GLN A 30 0.68 2.47 9.28
N GLU A 31 0.09 1.30 9.48
CA GLU A 31 0.49 0.08 8.78
C GLU A 31 0.25 0.18 7.27
N VAL A 32 -0.93 0.64 6.86
CA VAL A 32 -1.27 0.79 5.43
C VAL A 32 -0.29 1.74 4.76
N MET A 33 -0.04 2.91 5.37
CA MET A 33 0.88 3.90 4.80
C MET A 33 2.32 3.37 4.74
N LYS A 34 2.80 2.72 5.81
CA LYS A 34 4.14 2.10 5.84
C LYS A 34 4.33 1.09 4.71
N ARG A 35 3.31 0.27 4.41
CA ARG A 35 3.39 -0.71 3.32
C ARG A 35 3.33 -0.07 1.95
N ILE A 36 2.57 1.02 1.78
CA ILE A 36 2.55 1.79 0.54
C ILE A 36 3.90 2.48 0.29
N GLU A 37 4.53 3.01 1.32
CA GLU A 37 5.88 3.57 1.22
C GLU A 37 6.92 2.53 0.81
N ASN A 38 6.72 1.27 1.21
CA ASN A 38 7.56 0.15 0.79
C ASN A 38 7.35 -0.26 -0.69
N ILE A 39 6.31 0.25 -1.36
CA ILE A 39 6.15 0.17 -2.83
C ILE A 39 6.97 1.27 -3.53
N GLY A 40 7.67 2.12 -2.78
CA GLY A 40 8.41 3.28 -3.25
C GLY A 40 9.39 3.01 -4.40
N PRO A 41 9.84 4.08 -5.08
CA PRO A 41 10.63 3.96 -6.30
C PRO A 41 11.91 3.16 -6.03
N ILE A 42 12.21 2.26 -6.96
CA ILE A 42 13.41 1.41 -6.99
C ILE A 42 14.63 2.22 -6.52
N PRO A 43 15.34 1.80 -5.45
CA PRO A 43 16.55 2.51 -5.02
C PRO A 43 17.61 2.46 -6.12
N ASP A 44 18.46 3.49 -6.14
CA ASP A 44 19.53 3.72 -7.11
C ASP A 44 20.18 2.44 -7.68
N PRO A 45 20.45 2.40 -9.01
CA PRO A 45 20.98 1.23 -9.70
C PRO A 45 22.41 0.80 -9.26
N GLN A 46 22.98 1.42 -8.23
CA GLN A 46 24.30 1.07 -7.69
C GLN A 46 24.28 0.05 -6.55
N SER A 47 23.12 -0.38 -6.06
CA SER A 47 23.04 -1.44 -5.04
C SER A 47 22.62 -2.77 -5.66
N SER A 48 23.60 -3.53 -6.14
CA SER A 48 23.41 -4.90 -6.63
C SER A 48 22.86 -5.81 -5.53
N SER A 49 21.54 -6.00 -5.52
CA SER A 49 20.91 -7.23 -5.06
C SER A 49 19.60 -7.41 -5.83
N PRO A 50 19.33 -8.59 -6.40
CA PRO A 50 18.04 -8.85 -7.01
C PRO A 50 16.99 -8.77 -5.90
N SER A 51 16.24 -7.67 -5.86
CA SER A 51 15.04 -7.58 -5.05
C SER A 51 14.06 -8.56 -5.69
N VAL A 52 14.11 -9.81 -5.21
CA VAL A 52 13.03 -10.76 -5.39
C VAL A 52 11.80 -10.02 -4.88
N MET A 53 10.92 -9.62 -5.79
CA MET A 53 9.63 -9.05 -5.43
C MET A 53 8.99 -10.06 -4.50
N ASP A 54 9.02 -9.77 -3.21
CA ASP A 54 8.48 -10.63 -2.19
C ASP A 54 6.96 -10.58 -2.35
N ASP A 55 6.43 -11.56 -3.07
CA ASP A 55 5.01 -11.71 -3.39
C ASP A 55 4.16 -11.74 -2.10
N SER A 56 4.77 -12.15 -0.98
CA SER A 56 4.17 -12.14 0.35
C SER A 56 3.85 -10.73 0.83
N LEU A 57 4.77 -9.75 0.69
CA LEU A 57 4.51 -8.35 1.07
C LEU A 57 3.37 -7.70 0.28
N SER A 58 3.22 -8.05 -1.00
CA SER A 58 2.15 -7.52 -1.85
C SER A 58 0.78 -8.12 -1.49
N SER A 59 0.76 -9.43 -1.21
CA SER A 59 -0.40 -10.17 -0.69
C SER A 59 -0.84 -9.65 0.68
N ASP A 60 0.12 -9.26 1.53
CA ASP A 60 -0.12 -8.69 2.85
C ASP A 60 -0.74 -7.28 2.79
N LEU A 61 -0.42 -6.45 1.79
CA LEU A 61 -1.08 -5.16 1.59
C LEU A 61 -2.48 -5.33 0.99
N ASN A 62 -2.65 -6.22 0.02
CA ASN A 62 -3.95 -6.46 -0.59
C ASN A 62 -4.98 -6.95 0.43
N SER A 63 -4.59 -7.93 1.26
CA SER A 63 -5.43 -8.44 2.34
C SER A 63 -5.79 -7.36 3.36
N LEU A 64 -4.83 -6.48 3.70
CA LEU A 64 -5.06 -5.33 4.58
C LEU A 64 -6.08 -4.35 3.99
N LEU A 65 -5.92 -3.97 2.72
CA LEU A 65 -6.85 -3.07 2.02
C LEU A 65 -8.23 -3.69 1.84
N ALA A 66 -8.31 -4.99 1.56
CA ALA A 66 -9.58 -5.71 1.48
C ALA A 66 -10.33 -5.70 2.82
N HIS A 67 -9.60 -5.83 3.94
CA HIS A 67 -10.20 -5.74 5.28
C HIS A 67 -10.72 -4.32 5.56
N VAL A 68 -9.92 -3.28 5.25
CA VAL A 68 -10.34 -1.87 5.38
C VAL A 68 -11.56 -1.59 4.50
N LEU A 69 -11.60 -2.11 3.28
CA LEU A 69 -12.74 -2.00 2.38
C LEU A 69 -14.00 -2.66 2.97
N MET A 70 -13.84 -3.86 3.53
CA MET A 70 -14.95 -4.56 4.20
C MET A 70 -15.50 -3.73 5.37
N LEU A 71 -14.63 -3.16 6.21
CA LEU A 71 -15.02 -2.33 7.35
C LEU A 71 -15.71 -1.04 6.91
N SER A 72 -15.25 -0.40 5.83
CA SER A 72 -15.88 0.82 5.29
C SER A 72 -17.36 0.62 4.93
N LYS A 73 -17.77 -0.62 4.62
CA LYS A 73 -19.13 -0.97 4.20
C LYS A 73 -19.94 -1.65 5.30
N ARG A 74 -19.30 -2.46 6.15
CA ARG A 74 -19.98 -3.38 7.08
C ARG A 74 -19.81 -3.02 8.55
N CYS A 75 -18.94 -2.07 8.90
CA CYS A 75 -18.72 -1.71 10.31
C CYS A 75 -19.97 -1.00 10.90
N PRO A 76 -20.45 -1.42 12.09
CA PRO A 76 -21.59 -0.79 12.75
C PRO A 76 -21.29 0.66 13.20
N TYR A 77 -20.01 0.99 13.42
CA TYR A 77 -19.56 2.29 13.89
C TYR A 77 -19.28 3.26 12.74
N GLU A 78 -19.96 4.41 12.74
CA GLU A 78 -19.84 5.40 11.68
C GLU A 78 -18.47 6.06 11.61
N ASP A 79 -17.89 6.37 12.77
CA ASP A 79 -16.56 6.95 12.92
C ASP A 79 -15.47 6.06 12.31
N VAL A 80 -15.65 4.73 12.39
CA VAL A 80 -14.73 3.78 11.76
C VAL A 80 -14.94 3.76 10.24
N ARG A 81 -16.19 3.71 9.77
CA ARG A 81 -16.49 3.70 8.33
C ARG A 81 -15.90 4.92 7.62
N GLU A 82 -16.13 6.12 8.16
CA GLU A 82 -15.65 7.37 7.57
C GLU A 82 -14.12 7.41 7.47
N LYS A 83 -13.42 6.99 8.54
CA LYS A 83 -11.97 6.89 8.54
C LYS A 83 -11.44 5.85 7.54
N CYS A 84 -12.11 4.69 7.42
CA CYS A 84 -11.76 3.70 6.40
C CYS A 84 -11.94 4.25 4.98
N ILE A 85 -13.01 5.00 4.70
CA ILE A 85 -13.23 5.64 3.39
C ILE A 85 -12.12 6.66 3.09
N CYS A 86 -11.82 7.53 4.05
CA CYS A 86 -10.75 8.53 3.91
C CYS A 86 -9.38 7.87 3.66
N LEU A 87 -9.07 6.79 4.39
CA LEU A 87 -7.86 6.00 4.17
C LEU A 87 -7.82 5.43 2.75
N LEU A 88 -8.87 4.76 2.29
CA LEU A 88 -8.92 4.18 0.94
C LEU A 88 -8.75 5.23 -0.17
N GLN A 89 -9.36 6.42 -0.01
CA GLN A 89 -9.18 7.53 -0.94
C GLN A 89 -7.71 7.99 -0.99
N ARG A 90 -7.06 8.10 0.16
CA ARG A 90 -5.64 8.48 0.24
C ARG A 90 -4.75 7.45 -0.45
N VAL A 91 -4.99 6.15 -0.21
CA VAL A 91 -4.28 5.06 -0.88
C VAL A 91 -4.45 5.15 -2.41
N GLN A 92 -5.69 5.36 -2.87
CA GLN A 92 -5.97 5.48 -4.29
C GLN A 92 -5.22 6.65 -4.93
N VAL A 93 -5.19 7.82 -4.29
CA VAL A 93 -4.42 8.98 -4.77
C VAL A 93 -2.92 8.65 -4.84
N CYS A 94 -2.36 8.00 -3.81
CA CYS A 94 -0.95 7.60 -3.81
C CYS A 94 -0.63 6.63 -4.95
N ILE A 95 -1.44 5.59 -5.16
CA ILE A 95 -1.21 4.60 -6.23
C ILE A 95 -1.30 5.24 -7.60
N ILE A 96 -2.28 6.13 -7.84
CA ILE A 96 -2.41 6.84 -9.12
C ILE A 96 -1.16 7.68 -9.40
N LEU A 97 -0.67 8.43 -8.42
CA LEU A 97 0.56 9.24 -8.58
C LEU A 97 1.79 8.37 -8.86
N ILE A 98 1.90 7.20 -8.23
CA ILE A 98 2.98 6.24 -8.49
C ILE A 98 2.90 5.73 -9.93
N ILE A 99 1.71 5.33 -10.41
CA ILE A 99 1.51 4.88 -11.79
C ILE A 99 1.87 5.99 -12.79
N GLU A 100 1.42 7.22 -12.56
CA GLU A 100 1.77 8.36 -13.42
C GLU A 100 3.28 8.62 -13.46
N LEU A 101 3.97 8.50 -12.32
CA LEU A 101 5.43 8.63 -12.24
C LEU A 101 6.14 7.51 -13.01
N ILE A 102 5.71 6.26 -12.83
CA ILE A 102 6.27 5.09 -13.54
C ILE A 102 6.10 5.27 -15.05
N VAL A 103 4.93 5.67 -15.53
CA VAL A 103 4.68 5.90 -16.96
C VAL A 103 5.60 7.01 -17.50
N LYS A 104 5.77 8.12 -16.77
CA LYS A 104 6.69 9.21 -17.14
C LYS A 104 8.14 8.72 -17.21
N ILE A 105 8.58 7.90 -16.24
CA ILE A 105 9.92 7.32 -16.22
C ILE A 105 10.13 6.41 -17.43
N ILE A 106 9.19 5.50 -17.71
CA ILE A 106 9.27 4.59 -18.85
C ILE A 106 9.34 5.37 -20.16
N LEU A 107 8.45 6.36 -20.36
CA LEU A 107 8.46 7.22 -21.54
C LEU A 107 9.79 7.98 -21.68
N ASN A 108 10.33 8.51 -20.58
CA ASN A 108 11.61 9.22 -20.58
C ASN A 108 12.79 8.30 -20.95
N ILE A 109 12.83 7.08 -20.39
CA ILE A 109 13.85 6.07 -20.73
C ILE A 109 13.74 5.68 -22.21
N CYS A 110 12.53 5.38 -22.70
CA CYS A 110 12.28 5.05 -24.10
C CYS A 110 12.68 6.19 -25.04
N SER A 111 12.47 7.45 -24.66
CA SER A 111 12.86 8.62 -25.46
C SER A 111 14.37 8.89 -25.41
N THR A 112 15.06 8.53 -24.32
CA THR A 112 16.49 8.80 -24.11
C THR A 112 17.38 7.72 -24.72
N ILE A 113 16.89 6.48 -24.85
CA ILE A 113 17.65 5.36 -25.43
C ILE A 113 16.99 4.89 -26.75
N PRO A 114 17.16 5.62 -27.86
CA PRO A 114 16.59 5.22 -29.16
C PRO A 114 17.15 3.91 -29.71
N TYR A 115 18.28 3.41 -29.17
CA TYR A 115 18.94 2.17 -29.62
C TYR A 115 18.58 0.91 -28.78
N ALA A 116 17.80 1.02 -27.70
CA ALA A 116 17.42 -0.14 -26.88
C ALA A 116 16.33 -1.02 -27.52
N LEU A 117 15.65 -0.54 -28.56
CA LEU A 117 14.71 -1.37 -29.33
C LEU A 117 15.40 -2.57 -30.01
N HIS A 118 16.72 -2.51 -30.24
CA HIS A 118 17.41 -3.61 -30.92
C HIS A 118 17.82 -4.78 -30.00
N ILE A 119 17.72 -4.62 -28.67
CA ILE A 119 18.00 -5.70 -27.71
C ILE A 119 16.72 -6.42 -27.27
N LEU A 120 15.56 -5.75 -27.23
CA LEU A 120 14.29 -6.37 -26.83
C LEU A 120 13.59 -7.18 -27.94
N CYS A 121 14.02 -7.08 -29.21
CA CYS A 121 13.49 -7.90 -30.30
C CYS A 121 14.27 -9.21 -30.54
N VAL A 122 15.20 -9.60 -29.67
CA VAL A 122 16.01 -10.84 -29.78
C VAL A 122 15.68 -11.88 -28.69
N PHE A 123 14.70 -11.61 -27.81
CA PHE A 123 14.08 -12.61 -26.93
C PHE A 123 12.59 -12.71 -27.22
#